data_AF-A0A1I8BZJ8-F1
#
_entry.id   AF-A0A1I8BZJ8-F1
#
_cell.length_a   1.000
_cell.length_b   1.000
_cell.length_c   1.000
_cell.angle_alpha   90.00
_cell.angle_beta   90.00
_cell.angle_gamma   90.00
#
_symmetry.space_group_name_H-M   'P 1'
#
loop_
_entity.id
_entity.type
_entity.pdbx_description
1 polymer ?
#
loop_
_entity_poly.entity_id
_entity_poly.type
_entity_poly.pdbx_seq_one_letter_code
_entity_poly.pdbx_strand_id
1 'polypeptide(L)'
;MGKLPKNFALLKRSENQRISRRRLQENSSVSSNLSSGEDERREFSDNIFTDWKDPDWAPSLSAVFKILFSIRLSASLWSIISDCDEVYNYWEPLHLVLFKRGFQTWEYSPVYAIRSWLYILLYAAPAKFLMIFLPESKVALFFSLRFFISLFTLFSELFLYRAICQRISNSIGRTFILFSMFSSAMFGASCAFLPSSFSMERFLFPIYPHICLLAAFCLDCLYKLLNKTQFASIFSFSILIIFVIASFSRIAALHRNYSGLLDTYKDFNNKISSDGILMLKATKNSSEMSSIRVCIGKEWHRFPSSFFLPESGKDFGEVEIRFIRSEFRALLPDIFLKGSTLTEITRKIPIHQNDENREQLERYVPLESCNFLIDLVGMEPTELEPDYSKMVSKIFFLNN
;
A
#
# COMPACT_ATOMS: atom_id res chain seq x y z
N MET A 1 24.64 55.70 -6.15
CA MET A 1 23.40 56.51 -6.13
C MET A 1 22.87 56.55 -7.56
N GLY A 2 21.65 56.17 -7.95
CA GLY A 2 20.50 55.60 -7.28
C GLY A 2 19.40 55.26 -8.31
N LYS A 3 18.58 54.26 -7.95
CA LYS A 3 17.18 53.93 -8.35
C LYS A 3 16.83 53.53 -9.79
N LEU A 4 16.35 52.28 -9.90
CA LEU A 4 15.50 51.72 -10.96
C LEU A 4 14.20 52.52 -11.17
N PRO A 5 13.65 52.53 -12.40
CA PRO A 5 12.22 52.66 -12.62
C PRO A 5 11.53 51.29 -12.70
N LYS A 6 10.37 51.21 -12.05
CA LYS A 6 9.41 50.11 -12.05
C LYS A 6 8.73 50.00 -13.42
N ASN A 7 8.76 48.84 -14.07
CA ASN A 7 7.86 48.53 -15.17
C ASN A 7 6.72 47.63 -14.66
N PHE A 8 5.58 48.29 -14.40
CA PHE A 8 4.27 47.67 -14.29
C PHE A 8 3.77 47.39 -15.71
N ALA A 9 3.81 46.13 -16.15
CA ALA A 9 3.14 45.69 -17.38
C ALA A 9 1.81 45.03 -17.00
N LEU A 10 0.76 45.85 -16.96
CA LEU A 10 -0.64 45.43 -17.01
C LEU A 10 -0.91 44.79 -18.39
N LEU A 11 -0.91 43.45 -18.46
CA LEU A 11 -1.37 42.73 -19.65
C LEU A 11 -2.90 42.65 -19.68
N LYS A 12 -3.44 43.65 -20.37
CA LYS A 12 -4.74 43.79 -21.04
C LYS A 12 -5.39 42.43 -21.38
N ARG A 13 -6.39 42.01 -20.58
CA ARG A 13 -7.29 40.88 -20.88
C ARG A 13 -8.59 41.41 -21.48
N SER A 14 -8.63 41.58 -22.80
CA SER A 14 -9.87 41.87 -23.55
C SER A 14 -9.57 41.80 -25.05
N GLU A 15 -9.78 40.64 -25.70
CA GLU A 15 -10.20 40.58 -27.12
C GLU A 15 -10.52 39.18 -27.67
N ASN A 16 -10.05 38.08 -27.06
CA ASN A 16 -10.20 36.74 -27.66
C ASN A 16 -11.59 36.07 -27.58
N GLN A 17 -12.63 36.71 -27.02
CA GLN A 17 -14.00 36.16 -27.02
C GLN A 17 -14.91 36.73 -28.13
N ARG A 18 -14.49 37.75 -28.88
CA ARG A 18 -15.32 38.34 -29.95
C ARG A 18 -15.04 37.79 -31.36
N ILE A 19 -13.89 37.14 -31.58
CA ILE A 19 -13.50 36.67 -32.92
C ILE A 19 -14.23 35.37 -33.31
N SER A 20 -14.62 34.53 -32.34
CA SER A 20 -15.32 33.26 -32.65
C SER A 20 -16.78 33.42 -33.05
N ARG A 21 -17.48 34.49 -32.61
CA ARG A 21 -18.90 34.69 -32.93
C ARG A 21 -19.15 35.43 -34.25
N ARG A 22 -18.24 36.32 -34.70
CA ARG A 22 -18.41 37.04 -35.97
C ARG A 22 -18.21 36.16 -37.21
N ARG A 23 -17.29 35.18 -37.16
CA ARG A 23 -17.06 34.26 -38.30
C ARG A 23 -18.14 33.20 -38.49
N LEU A 24 -18.97 32.94 -37.47
CA LEU A 24 -20.10 32.00 -37.56
C LEU A 24 -21.33 32.60 -38.24
N GLN A 25 -21.41 33.92 -38.41
CA GLN A 25 -22.53 34.59 -39.10
C GLN A 25 -22.28 34.84 -40.59
N GLU A 26 -21.02 34.83 -41.07
CA GLU A 26 -20.70 35.07 -42.48
C GLU A 26 -20.75 33.82 -43.37
N ASN A 27 -20.73 32.60 -42.80
CA ASN A 27 -20.69 31.35 -43.59
C ASN A 27 -22.06 30.65 -43.76
N SER A 28 -23.18 31.33 -43.47
CA SER A 28 -24.53 30.77 -43.72
C SER A 28 -25.00 30.91 -45.18
N SER A 29 -24.20 31.50 -46.06
CA SER A 29 -24.45 31.52 -47.50
C SER A 29 -23.26 30.92 -48.24
N VAL A 30 -23.30 29.61 -48.50
CA VAL A 30 -22.80 28.92 -49.71
C VAL A 30 -22.95 27.41 -49.45
N SER A 31 -23.94 26.82 -50.13
CA SER A 31 -24.07 25.37 -50.26
C SER A 31 -23.42 24.94 -51.57
N SER A 32 -22.39 24.09 -51.51
CA SER A 32 -22.14 22.94 -52.41
C SER A 32 -20.69 22.46 -52.29
N ASN A 33 -20.48 21.31 -51.63
CA ASN A 33 -19.54 20.23 -51.99
C ASN A 33 -19.35 19.29 -50.79
N LEU A 34 -20.06 18.16 -50.83
CA LEU A 34 -20.20 17.20 -49.74
C LEU A 34 -19.26 16.00 -49.97
N SER A 35 -17.95 16.22 -49.95
CA SER A 35 -16.97 15.11 -49.85
C SER A 35 -15.58 15.53 -49.35
N SER A 36 -15.24 16.83 -49.38
CA SER A 36 -13.98 17.37 -48.84
C SER A 36 -14.10 17.90 -47.40
N GLY A 37 -15.33 18.10 -46.91
CA GLY A 37 -15.59 18.78 -45.63
C GLY A 37 -15.53 17.90 -44.38
N GLU A 38 -15.34 16.58 -44.50
CA GLU A 38 -15.13 15.70 -43.33
C GLU A 38 -13.65 15.64 -42.93
N ASP A 39 -12.74 15.58 -43.90
CA ASP A 39 -11.29 15.59 -43.65
C ASP A 39 -10.82 16.97 -43.15
N GLU A 40 -11.30 18.07 -43.74
CA GLU A 40 -10.99 19.43 -43.24
C GLU A 40 -11.57 19.69 -41.83
N ARG A 41 -12.71 19.08 -41.48
CA ARG A 41 -13.34 19.24 -40.17
C ARG A 41 -12.67 18.37 -39.11
N ARG A 42 -12.14 17.21 -39.50
CA ARG A 42 -11.25 16.38 -38.66
C ARG A 42 -9.90 17.06 -38.46
N GLU A 43 -9.25 17.55 -39.53
CA GLU A 43 -8.00 18.33 -39.42
C GLU A 43 -8.19 19.60 -38.60
N PHE A 44 -9.30 20.32 -38.73
CA PHE A 44 -9.58 21.51 -37.93
C PHE A 44 -9.86 21.18 -36.45
N SER A 45 -10.58 20.09 -36.18
CA SER A 45 -10.81 19.60 -34.81
C SER A 45 -9.51 19.10 -34.16
N ASP A 46 -8.67 18.41 -34.91
CA ASP A 46 -7.37 17.91 -34.46
C ASP A 46 -6.39 19.08 -34.24
N ASN A 47 -6.38 20.08 -35.14
CA ASN A 47 -5.56 21.28 -34.99
C ASN A 47 -5.97 22.16 -33.80
N ILE A 48 -7.27 22.30 -33.52
CA ILE A 48 -7.78 23.01 -32.32
C ILE A 48 -7.37 22.28 -31.03
N PHE A 49 -7.40 20.95 -31.01
CA PHE A 49 -6.99 20.18 -29.84
C PHE A 49 -5.47 20.16 -29.65
N THR A 50 -4.67 20.25 -30.72
CA THR A 50 -3.21 20.31 -30.62
C THR A 50 -2.65 21.68 -30.20
N ASP A 51 -3.42 22.77 -30.39
CA ASP A 51 -2.95 24.13 -30.07
C ASP A 51 -3.45 24.66 -28.71
N TRP A 52 -4.18 23.85 -27.94
CA TRP A 52 -4.55 24.21 -26.57
C TRP A 52 -3.33 24.08 -25.64
N LYS A 53 -2.48 25.10 -25.64
CA LYS A 53 -1.41 25.28 -24.66
C LYS A 53 -1.89 26.18 -23.54
N ASP A 54 -2.20 25.59 -22.40
CA ASP A 54 -2.48 26.33 -21.16
C ASP A 54 -1.22 27.15 -20.79
N PRO A 55 -1.32 28.49 -20.66
CA PRO A 55 -0.17 29.35 -20.34
C PRO A 55 0.36 29.14 -18.93
N ASP A 56 -0.38 28.48 -18.05
CA ASP A 56 0.04 28.23 -16.68
C ASP A 56 1.21 27.23 -16.64
N TRP A 57 2.20 27.49 -15.78
CA TRP A 57 3.34 26.59 -15.60
C TRP A 57 2.92 25.22 -15.04
N ALA A 58 3.47 24.12 -15.53
CA ALA A 58 3.29 22.79 -14.96
C ALA A 58 4.64 22.09 -14.76
N PRO A 59 4.83 21.30 -13.69
CA PRO A 59 6.02 20.48 -13.55
C PRO A 59 6.11 19.48 -14.71
N SER A 60 7.32 19.26 -15.21
CA SER A 60 7.54 18.31 -16.31
C SER A 60 7.15 16.89 -15.87
N LEU A 61 6.76 16.05 -16.83
CA LEU A 61 6.38 14.66 -16.54
C LEU A 61 7.51 13.88 -15.85
N SER A 62 8.77 14.17 -16.20
CA SER A 62 9.95 13.59 -15.55
C SER A 62 10.09 14.02 -14.09
N ALA A 63 9.82 15.30 -13.77
CA ALA A 63 9.85 15.77 -12.39
C ALA A 63 8.74 15.10 -11.55
N VAL A 64 7.52 15.03 -12.08
CA VAL A 64 6.40 14.36 -11.41
C VAL A 64 6.68 12.88 -11.21
N PHE A 65 7.23 12.19 -12.22
CA PHE A 65 7.65 10.79 -12.10
C PHE A 65 8.64 10.58 -10.96
N LYS A 66 9.70 11.40 -10.86
CA LYS A 66 10.71 11.27 -9.79
C LYS A 66 10.11 11.50 -8.39
N ILE A 67 9.20 12.47 -8.27
CA ILE A 67 8.51 12.77 -7.01
C ILE A 67 7.64 11.59 -6.60
N LEU A 68 6.75 11.13 -7.49
CA LEU A 68 5.86 10.00 -7.21
C LEU A 68 6.66 8.72 -6.96
N PHE A 69 7.73 8.45 -7.71
CA PHE A 69 8.63 7.32 -7.48
C PHE A 69 9.20 7.33 -6.06
N SER A 70 9.76 8.45 -5.63
CA SER A 70 10.32 8.58 -4.28
C SER A 70 9.27 8.32 -3.20
N ILE A 71 8.05 8.86 -3.37
CA ILE A 71 6.96 8.72 -2.41
C ILE A 71 6.42 7.28 -2.38
N ARG A 72 6.29 6.62 -3.53
CA ARG A 72 5.76 5.25 -3.63
C ARG A 72 6.78 4.21 -3.17
N LEU A 73 8.08 4.50 -3.34
CA LEU A 73 9.15 3.74 -2.70
C LEU A 73 9.12 3.92 -1.17
N SER A 74 9.02 5.17 -0.70
CA SER A 74 8.89 5.49 0.73
C SER A 74 7.68 4.80 1.37
N ALA A 75 6.54 4.81 0.67
CA ALA A 75 5.33 4.09 1.08
C ALA A 75 5.58 2.60 1.23
N SER A 76 6.21 1.96 0.24
CA SER A 76 6.49 0.52 0.31
C SER A 76 7.34 0.12 1.53
N LEU A 77 8.25 0.99 1.98
CA LEU A 77 9.19 0.74 3.08
C LEU A 77 8.64 1.10 4.46
N TRP A 78 7.90 2.21 4.58
CA TRP A 78 7.50 2.78 5.88
C TRP A 78 6.01 2.68 6.20
N SER A 79 5.16 2.36 5.23
CA SER A 79 3.74 2.10 5.53
C SER A 79 3.60 0.84 6.37
N ILE A 80 2.67 0.91 7.33
CA ILE A 80 2.26 -0.23 8.13
C ILE A 80 1.32 -1.15 7.34
N ILE A 81 1.23 -2.41 7.74
CA ILE A 81 0.16 -3.30 7.31
C ILE A 81 -1.04 -3.01 8.23
N SER A 82 -2.10 -2.43 7.67
CA SER A 82 -3.23 -1.94 8.47
C SER A 82 -4.31 -2.99 8.72
N ASP A 83 -4.33 -4.06 7.92
CA ASP A 83 -5.39 -5.05 7.90
C ASP A 83 -4.80 -6.47 8.01
N CYS A 84 -5.32 -7.27 8.94
CA CYS A 84 -4.89 -8.66 9.10
C CYS A 84 -5.33 -9.54 7.92
N ASP A 85 -6.38 -9.14 7.19
CA ASP A 85 -6.77 -9.80 5.94
C ASP A 85 -5.66 -9.68 4.89
N GLU A 86 -4.95 -8.55 4.82
CA GLU A 86 -3.81 -8.42 3.90
C GLU A 86 -2.78 -9.53 4.17
N VAL A 87 -2.51 -9.81 5.45
CA VAL A 87 -1.54 -10.82 5.87
C VAL A 87 -2.06 -12.22 5.62
N TYR A 88 -3.13 -12.61 6.31
CA TYR A 88 -3.57 -14.00 6.36
C TYR A 88 -4.29 -14.47 5.10
N ASN A 89 -4.91 -13.55 4.35
CA ASN A 89 -5.60 -13.89 3.10
C ASN A 89 -4.74 -13.68 1.84
N TYR A 90 -3.58 -12.99 1.91
CA TYR A 90 -2.77 -12.74 0.70
C TYR A 90 -1.27 -12.96 0.90
N TRP A 91 -0.62 -12.35 1.89
CA TRP A 91 0.82 -12.57 2.12
C TRP A 91 1.13 -14.01 2.54
N GLU A 92 0.34 -14.62 3.43
CA GLU A 92 0.56 -15.98 3.90
C GLU A 92 0.28 -17.05 2.83
N PRO A 93 -0.82 -17.00 2.06
CA PRO A 93 -0.99 -17.85 0.89
C PRO A 93 0.08 -17.64 -0.18
N LEU A 94 0.56 -16.41 -0.41
CA LEU A 94 1.69 -16.18 -1.32
C LEU A 94 2.97 -16.84 -0.78
N HIS A 95 3.21 -16.72 0.53
CA HIS A 95 4.32 -17.41 1.19
C HIS A 95 4.20 -18.94 1.05
N LEU A 96 2.98 -19.50 1.06
CA LEU A 96 2.77 -20.92 0.73
C LEU A 96 3.20 -21.22 -0.71
N VAL A 97 2.79 -20.42 -1.70
CA VAL A 97 3.14 -20.67 -3.11
C VAL A 97 4.65 -20.63 -3.35
N LEU A 98 5.37 -19.78 -2.61
CA LEU A 98 6.82 -19.58 -2.77
C LEU A 98 7.65 -20.56 -1.92
N PHE A 99 7.27 -20.79 -0.66
CA PHE A 99 8.06 -21.51 0.34
C PHE A 99 7.37 -22.77 0.89
N LYS A 100 6.20 -23.15 0.37
CA LYS A 100 5.39 -24.31 0.80
C LYS A 100 4.99 -24.30 2.28
N ARG A 101 4.93 -23.13 2.90
CA ARG A 101 4.48 -22.93 4.29
C ARG A 101 3.76 -21.59 4.43
N GLY A 102 2.87 -21.47 5.40
CA GLY A 102 2.15 -20.23 5.70
C GLY A 102 0.87 -20.51 6.47
N PHE A 103 0.17 -19.44 6.82
CA PHE A 103 -1.17 -19.52 7.38
C PHE A 103 -2.27 -19.52 6.30
N GLN A 104 -3.39 -20.14 6.63
CA GLN A 104 -4.61 -20.17 5.85
C GLN A 104 -5.79 -19.75 6.73
N THR A 105 -6.69 -18.97 6.16
CA THR A 105 -8.02 -18.74 6.73
C THR A 105 -8.98 -19.85 6.27
N TRP A 106 -10.16 -19.90 6.87
CA TRP A 106 -11.24 -20.77 6.38
C TRP A 106 -11.68 -20.42 4.95
N GLU A 107 -11.44 -19.18 4.50
CA GLU A 107 -11.81 -18.70 3.17
C GLU A 107 -11.05 -19.41 2.03
N TYR A 108 -9.85 -19.93 2.30
CA TYR A 108 -9.07 -20.74 1.36
C TYR A 108 -9.28 -22.25 1.52
N SER A 109 -10.02 -22.68 2.54
CA SER A 109 -10.35 -24.08 2.72
C SER A 109 -11.12 -24.61 1.51
N PRO A 110 -10.83 -25.83 1.02
CA PRO A 110 -11.56 -26.45 -0.09
C PRO A 110 -13.06 -26.57 0.15
N VAL A 111 -13.49 -26.58 1.42
CA VAL A 111 -14.90 -26.70 1.82
C VAL A 111 -15.67 -25.41 1.48
N TYR A 112 -15.08 -24.24 1.74
CA TYR A 112 -15.75 -22.95 1.60
C TYR A 112 -15.35 -22.21 0.31
N ALA A 113 -14.06 -22.27 -0.06
CA ALA A 113 -13.50 -21.78 -1.32
C ALA A 113 -13.96 -20.36 -1.73
N ILE A 114 -14.03 -19.44 -0.76
CA ILE A 114 -14.55 -18.07 -0.97
C ILE A 114 -13.52 -17.20 -1.69
N ARG A 115 -12.22 -17.48 -1.52
CA ARG A 115 -11.13 -16.71 -2.16
C ARG A 115 -10.52 -17.45 -3.34
N SER A 116 -10.23 -16.69 -4.38
CA SER A 116 -9.60 -17.21 -5.59
C SER A 116 -8.07 -17.15 -5.51
N TRP A 117 -7.42 -18.29 -5.73
CA TRP A 117 -5.97 -18.39 -5.88
C TRP A 117 -5.42 -17.59 -7.07
N LEU A 118 -6.26 -17.24 -8.06
CA LEU A 118 -5.83 -16.49 -9.23
C LEU A 118 -5.18 -15.15 -8.84
N TYR A 119 -5.74 -14.47 -7.84
CA TYR A 119 -5.20 -13.18 -7.39
C TYR A 119 -3.81 -13.36 -6.78
N ILE A 120 -3.59 -14.39 -5.96
CA ILE A 120 -2.24 -14.69 -5.41
C ILE A 120 -1.26 -15.07 -6.52
N LEU A 121 -1.69 -15.93 -7.45
CA LEU A 121 -0.83 -16.43 -8.54
C LEU A 121 -0.37 -15.32 -9.49
N LEU A 122 -1.19 -14.27 -9.67
CA LEU A 122 -0.82 -13.08 -10.43
C LEU A 122 0.44 -12.41 -9.85
N TYR A 123 0.59 -12.39 -8.53
CA TYR A 123 1.75 -11.81 -7.84
C TYR A 123 2.86 -12.84 -7.54
N ALA A 124 2.55 -14.14 -7.60
CA ALA A 124 3.56 -15.18 -7.50
C ALA A 124 4.56 -15.15 -8.67
N ALA A 125 4.12 -14.78 -9.88
CA ALA A 125 5.00 -14.66 -11.04
C ALA A 125 6.10 -13.58 -10.87
N PRO A 126 5.78 -12.31 -10.58
CA PRO A 126 6.80 -11.30 -10.31
C PRO A 126 7.61 -11.63 -9.04
N ALA A 127 7.02 -12.24 -8.01
CA ALA A 127 7.76 -12.66 -6.83
C ALA A 127 8.84 -13.71 -7.16
N LYS A 128 8.51 -14.74 -7.96
CA LYS A 128 9.49 -15.74 -8.43
C LYS A 128 10.60 -15.12 -9.28
N PHE A 129 10.26 -14.13 -10.10
CA PHE A 129 11.26 -13.37 -10.85
C PHE A 129 12.20 -12.58 -9.92
N LEU A 130 11.66 -11.90 -8.91
CA LEU A 130 12.43 -11.15 -7.91
C LEU A 130 13.35 -12.05 -7.08
N MET A 131 12.93 -13.29 -6.78
CA MET A 131 13.77 -14.27 -6.08
C MET A 131 15.07 -14.63 -6.80
N ILE A 132 15.13 -14.48 -8.13
CA ILE A 132 16.36 -14.69 -8.91
C ILE A 132 17.43 -13.65 -8.51
N PHE A 133 17.00 -12.43 -8.18
CA PHE A 133 17.89 -11.32 -7.80
C PHE A 133 18.08 -11.20 -6.28
N LEU A 134 17.13 -11.72 -5.49
CA LEU A 134 17.10 -11.63 -4.03
C LEU A 134 16.97 -13.00 -3.37
N PRO A 135 17.89 -13.95 -3.61
CA PRO A 135 17.74 -15.33 -3.15
C PRO A 135 17.82 -15.48 -1.62
N GLU A 136 18.59 -14.61 -0.95
CA GLU A 136 18.94 -14.78 0.48
C GLU A 136 17.99 -14.08 1.46
N SER A 137 17.04 -13.25 1.00
CA SER A 137 16.24 -12.41 1.91
C SER A 137 14.76 -12.35 1.55
N LYS A 138 13.96 -13.10 2.32
CA LYS A 138 12.49 -13.03 2.30
C LYS A 138 11.95 -11.64 2.65
N VAL A 139 12.62 -10.93 3.56
CA VAL A 139 12.24 -9.55 3.93
C VAL A 139 12.45 -8.60 2.76
N ALA A 140 13.58 -8.70 2.05
CA ALA A 140 13.82 -7.89 0.85
C ALA A 140 12.81 -8.21 -0.26
N LEU A 141 12.45 -9.49 -0.43
CA LEU A 141 11.42 -9.91 -1.39
C LEU A 141 10.04 -9.31 -1.05
N PHE A 142 9.64 -9.30 0.22
CA PHE A 142 8.40 -8.70 0.69
C PHE A 142 8.33 -7.20 0.33
N PHE A 143 9.35 -6.42 0.68
CA PHE A 143 9.38 -4.99 0.38
C PHE A 143 9.49 -4.71 -1.13
N SER A 144 10.22 -5.54 -1.87
CA SER A 144 10.31 -5.42 -3.33
C SER A 144 8.96 -5.68 -4.01
N LEU A 145 8.17 -6.63 -3.50
CA LEU A 145 6.83 -6.87 -4.03
C LEU A 145 5.85 -5.75 -3.67
N ARG A 146 5.92 -5.20 -2.44
CA ARG A 146 5.18 -3.98 -2.07
C ARG A 146 5.49 -2.82 -2.99
N PHE A 147 6.76 -2.65 -3.34
CA PHE A 147 7.18 -1.63 -4.29
C PHE A 147 6.68 -1.91 -5.70
N PHE A 148 6.73 -3.17 -6.15
CA PHE A 148 6.15 -3.57 -7.44
C PHE A 148 4.65 -3.26 -7.52
N ILE A 149 3.89 -3.49 -6.46
CA ILE A 149 2.47 -3.08 -6.35
C ILE A 149 2.36 -1.55 -6.51
N SER A 150 3.18 -0.79 -5.79
CA SER A 150 3.10 0.68 -5.80
C SER A 150 3.52 1.34 -7.11
N LEU A 151 4.26 0.65 -7.98
CA LEU A 151 4.52 1.11 -9.35
C LEU A 151 3.23 1.25 -10.16
N PHE A 152 2.22 0.41 -9.92
CA PHE A 152 0.97 0.52 -10.65
C PHE A 152 0.16 1.74 -10.24
N THR A 153 0.11 2.04 -8.94
CA THR A 153 -0.42 3.32 -8.46
C THR A 153 0.37 4.49 -9.06
N LEU A 154 1.70 4.45 -9.04
CA LEU A 154 2.56 5.50 -9.60
C LEU A 154 2.22 5.79 -11.07
N PHE A 155 2.19 4.76 -11.92
CA PHE A 155 1.89 4.94 -13.33
C PHE A 155 0.47 5.47 -13.54
N SER A 156 -0.51 4.97 -12.80
CA SER A 156 -1.89 5.44 -12.87
C SER A 156 -2.01 6.93 -12.53
N GLU A 157 -1.34 7.40 -11.48
CA GLU A 157 -1.28 8.81 -11.12
C GLU A 157 -0.56 9.66 -12.18
N LEU A 158 0.52 9.15 -12.76
CA LEU A 158 1.28 9.83 -13.80
C LEU A 158 0.45 10.00 -15.09
N PHE A 159 -0.26 8.96 -15.50
CA PHE A 159 -1.19 9.01 -16.64
C PHE A 159 -2.33 9.97 -16.36
N LEU A 160 -2.91 9.94 -15.16
CA LEU A 160 -3.98 10.85 -14.77
C LEU A 160 -3.51 12.32 -14.75
N TYR A 161 -2.34 12.60 -14.18
CA TYR A 161 -1.73 13.94 -14.21
C TYR A 161 -1.56 14.45 -15.64
N ARG A 162 -1.01 13.62 -16.54
CA ARG A 162 -0.85 13.98 -17.96
C ARG A 162 -2.20 14.27 -18.60
N ALA A 163 -3.21 13.42 -18.35
CA ALA A 163 -4.55 13.61 -18.89
C ALA A 163 -5.20 14.91 -18.38
N ILE A 164 -5.04 15.24 -17.10
CA ILE A 164 -5.56 16.48 -16.51
C ILE A 164 -4.91 17.71 -17.15
N CYS A 165 -3.59 17.73 -17.26
CA CYS A 165 -2.89 18.87 -17.87
C CYS A 165 -3.26 19.04 -19.36
N GLN A 166 -3.47 17.94 -20.09
CA GLN A 166 -3.83 17.99 -21.52
C GLN A 166 -5.29 18.33 -21.79
N ARG A 167 -6.22 17.99 -20.88
CA ARG A 167 -7.67 18.09 -21.14
C ARG A 167 -8.39 19.13 -20.29
N ILE A 168 -7.81 19.55 -19.15
CA ILE A 168 -8.50 20.39 -18.16
C ILE A 168 -7.75 21.69 -17.88
N SER A 169 -6.59 21.63 -17.22
CA SER A 169 -5.68 22.76 -16.97
C SER A 169 -4.43 22.31 -16.23
N ASN A 170 -3.35 23.03 -16.46
CA ASN A 170 -2.09 22.90 -15.73
C ASN A 170 -2.28 23.25 -14.24
N SER A 171 -3.14 24.21 -13.91
CA SER A 171 -3.45 24.57 -12.52
C SER A 171 -4.04 23.42 -11.72
N ILE A 172 -5.07 22.76 -12.27
CA ILE A 172 -5.71 21.62 -11.62
C ILE A 172 -4.73 20.43 -11.55
N GLY A 173 -3.90 20.22 -12.58
CA GLY A 173 -2.86 19.20 -12.58
C GLY A 173 -1.84 19.36 -11.44
N ARG A 174 -1.37 20.60 -11.19
CA ARG A 174 -0.46 20.90 -10.06
C ARG A 174 -1.11 20.59 -8.72
N THR A 175 -2.33 21.06 -8.52
CA THR A 175 -3.08 20.88 -7.27
C THR A 175 -3.41 19.40 -7.03
N PHE A 176 -3.77 18.66 -8.10
CA PHE A 176 -3.97 17.21 -8.04
C PHE A 176 -2.72 16.48 -7.53
N ILE A 177 -1.55 16.77 -8.11
CA ILE A 177 -0.30 16.13 -7.68
C ILE A 177 0.05 16.48 -6.24
N LEU A 178 -0.24 17.70 -5.77
CA LEU A 178 -0.08 18.07 -4.36
C LEU A 178 -1.00 17.26 -3.43
N PHE A 179 -2.27 17.09 -3.78
CA PHE A 179 -3.18 16.25 -2.99
C PHE A 179 -2.75 14.78 -3.02
N SER A 180 -2.38 14.25 -4.18
CA SER A 180 -2.01 12.85 -4.35
C SER A 180 -0.71 12.47 -3.63
N MET A 181 0.27 13.38 -3.63
CA MET A 181 1.58 13.16 -3.01
C MET A 181 1.52 13.14 -1.49
N PHE A 182 0.70 14.00 -0.89
CA PHE A 182 0.61 14.14 0.57
C PHE A 182 -0.54 13.35 1.18
N SER A 183 -1.43 12.78 0.37
CA SER A 183 -2.55 11.97 0.88
C SER A 183 -2.05 10.74 1.65
N SER A 184 -2.37 10.69 2.95
CA SER A 184 -2.09 9.54 3.82
C SER A 184 -2.80 8.27 3.36
N ALA A 185 -3.99 8.40 2.78
CA ALA A 185 -4.74 7.29 2.19
C ALA A 185 -4.02 6.71 0.97
N MET A 186 -3.54 7.57 0.06
CA MET A 186 -2.75 7.13 -1.09
C MET A 186 -1.44 6.49 -0.66
N PHE A 187 -0.79 7.05 0.38
CA PHE A 187 0.46 6.51 0.91
C PHE A 187 0.31 5.05 1.35
N GLY A 188 -0.67 4.75 2.22
CA GLY A 188 -0.92 3.36 2.66
C GLY A 188 -1.45 2.45 1.56
N ALA A 189 -2.50 2.88 0.85
CA ALA A 189 -3.19 2.01 -0.10
C ALA A 189 -2.34 1.64 -1.33
N SER A 190 -1.36 2.49 -1.71
CA SER A 190 -0.53 2.26 -2.89
C SER A 190 0.32 1.00 -2.85
N CYS A 191 0.57 0.41 -1.68
CA CYS A 191 1.38 -0.80 -1.55
C CYS A 191 0.68 -1.93 -0.78
N ALA A 192 -0.63 -1.77 -0.52
CA ALA A 192 -1.43 -2.76 0.17
C ALA A 192 -1.79 -3.91 -0.76
N PHE A 193 -1.49 -5.14 -0.36
CA PHE A 193 -1.73 -6.33 -1.15
C PHE A 193 -3.17 -6.87 -0.98
N LEU A 194 -4.15 -6.09 -1.44
CA LEU A 194 -5.59 -6.40 -1.31
C LEU A 194 -6.32 -6.29 -2.65
N PRO A 195 -7.32 -7.13 -2.94
CA PRO A 195 -8.16 -6.99 -4.13
C PRO A 195 -8.89 -5.66 -4.21
N SER A 196 -9.20 -5.03 -3.06
CA SER A 196 -9.75 -3.68 -3.00
C SER A 196 -8.76 -2.64 -3.53
N SER A 197 -7.49 -2.71 -3.11
CA SER A 197 -6.41 -1.87 -3.64
C SER A 197 -6.17 -2.14 -5.12
N PHE A 198 -6.11 -3.40 -5.54
CA PHE A 198 -6.01 -3.77 -6.95
C PHE A 198 -7.19 -3.24 -7.78
N SER A 199 -8.42 -3.38 -7.30
CA SER A 199 -9.61 -2.88 -8.00
C SER A 199 -9.59 -1.36 -8.13
N MET A 200 -9.15 -0.67 -7.07
CA MET A 200 -8.94 0.77 -7.05
C MET A 200 -7.88 1.21 -8.07
N GLU A 201 -6.82 0.44 -8.26
CA GLU A 201 -5.78 0.71 -9.27
C GLU A 201 -6.24 0.36 -10.71
N ARG A 202 -7.07 -0.67 -10.91
CA ARG A 202 -7.30 -1.28 -12.24
C ARG A 202 -8.66 -1.05 -12.89
N PHE A 203 -9.75 -1.11 -12.13
CA PHE A 203 -11.07 -1.34 -12.73
C PHE A 203 -12.01 -0.14 -12.75
N LEU A 204 -11.64 1.02 -12.21
CA LEU A 204 -12.55 2.17 -12.19
C LEU A 204 -12.00 3.50 -12.74
N PHE A 205 -10.74 3.59 -13.16
CA PHE A 205 -10.04 4.87 -13.26
C PHE A 205 -10.15 5.64 -11.92
N PRO A 206 -9.02 5.90 -11.27
CA PRO A 206 -8.79 5.48 -9.88
C PRO A 206 -9.57 6.28 -8.82
N ILE A 207 -10.39 5.64 -7.97
CA ILE A 207 -11.28 6.32 -7.00
C ILE A 207 -10.53 7.31 -6.08
N TYR A 208 -9.39 6.93 -5.48
CA TYR A 208 -8.67 7.84 -4.56
C TYR A 208 -7.92 8.98 -5.25
N PRO A 209 -7.21 8.76 -6.38
CA PRO A 209 -6.74 9.88 -7.19
C PRO A 209 -7.89 10.73 -7.74
N HIS A 210 -9.07 10.16 -8.00
CA HIS A 210 -10.26 10.97 -8.33
C HIS A 210 -10.73 11.80 -7.15
N ILE A 211 -10.66 11.30 -5.90
CA ILE A 211 -10.90 12.13 -4.71
C ILE A 211 -9.88 13.28 -4.65
N CYS A 212 -8.60 13.02 -4.94
CA CYS A 212 -7.57 14.06 -5.02
C CYS A 212 -7.85 15.07 -6.16
N LEU A 213 -8.36 14.59 -7.29
CA LEU A 213 -8.76 15.42 -8.43
C LEU A 213 -10.00 16.27 -8.09
N LEU A 214 -11.01 15.70 -7.44
CA LEU A 214 -12.20 16.40 -6.97
C LEU A 214 -11.83 17.48 -5.94
N ALA A 215 -10.89 17.19 -5.04
CA ALA A 215 -10.33 18.19 -4.13
C ALA A 215 -9.64 19.33 -4.89
N ALA A 216 -8.85 19.00 -5.93
CA ALA A 216 -8.21 20.00 -6.78
C ALA A 216 -9.22 20.87 -7.54
N PHE A 217 -10.28 20.27 -8.10
CA PHE A 217 -11.38 20.99 -8.73
C PHE A 217 -12.13 21.88 -7.74
N CYS A 218 -12.44 21.37 -6.56
CA CYS A 218 -13.14 22.13 -5.52
C CYS A 218 -12.35 23.38 -5.13
N LEU A 219 -11.03 23.23 -4.91
CA LEU A 219 -10.16 24.35 -4.57
C LEU A 219 -10.07 25.37 -5.71
N ASP A 220 -9.97 24.92 -6.96
CA ASP A 220 -9.94 25.80 -8.14
C ASP A 220 -11.27 26.56 -8.34
N CYS A 221 -12.41 25.87 -8.17
CA CYS A 221 -13.74 26.49 -8.19
C CYS A 221 -13.91 27.53 -7.08
N LEU A 222 -13.45 27.22 -5.86
CA LEU A 222 -13.52 28.13 -4.72
C LEU A 222 -12.64 29.38 -4.93
N TYR A 223 -11.43 29.20 -5.47
CA TYR A 223 -10.55 30.30 -5.83
C TYR A 223 -11.18 31.23 -6.89
N LYS A 224 -11.88 30.65 -7.88
CA LYS A 224 -12.63 31.41 -8.90
C LYS A 224 -13.85 32.13 -8.31
N LEU A 225 -14.61 31.48 -7.42
CA LEU A 225 -15.79 32.04 -6.76
C LEU A 225 -15.44 33.26 -5.88
N LEU A 226 -14.28 33.23 -5.22
CA LEU A 226 -13.78 34.33 -4.40
C LEU A 226 -13.10 35.46 -5.24
N ASN A 227 -13.50 35.58 -6.51
CA ASN A 227 -13.05 36.60 -7.47
C ASN A 227 -11.53 36.74 -7.61
N LYS A 228 -10.77 35.65 -7.36
CA LYS A 228 -9.30 35.63 -7.47
C LYS A 228 -8.61 36.74 -6.67
N THR A 229 -9.21 37.13 -5.55
CA THR A 229 -8.66 38.15 -4.65
C THR A 229 -7.40 37.64 -3.95
N GLN A 230 -6.61 38.54 -3.37
CA GLN A 230 -5.48 38.14 -2.50
C GLN A 230 -5.96 37.25 -1.34
N PHE A 231 -7.14 37.55 -0.79
CA PHE A 231 -7.80 36.73 0.22
C PHE A 231 -8.06 35.29 -0.27
N ALA A 232 -8.61 35.13 -1.49
CA ALA A 232 -8.84 33.81 -2.10
C ALA A 232 -7.55 32.98 -2.22
N SER A 233 -6.44 33.64 -2.58
CA SER A 233 -5.14 33.00 -2.71
C SER A 233 -4.60 32.54 -1.36
N ILE A 234 -4.66 33.40 -0.33
CA ILE A 234 -4.22 33.08 1.03
C ILE A 234 -5.06 31.91 1.57
N PHE A 235 -6.38 32.01 1.43
CA PHE A 235 -7.30 30.98 1.91
C PHE A 235 -7.05 29.61 1.25
N SER A 236 -6.86 29.58 -0.07
CA SER A 236 -6.56 28.34 -0.80
C SER A 236 -5.23 27.73 -0.37
N PHE A 237 -4.22 28.57 -0.16
CA PHE A 237 -2.90 28.14 0.32
C PHE A 237 -2.95 27.62 1.77
N SER A 238 -3.75 28.25 2.64
CA SER A 238 -3.99 27.77 4.00
C SER A 238 -4.62 26.38 4.01
N ILE A 239 -5.60 26.11 3.14
CA ILE A 239 -6.20 24.76 3.01
C ILE A 239 -5.13 23.74 2.63
N LEU A 240 -4.27 24.05 1.66
CA LEU A 240 -3.20 23.15 1.23
C LEU A 240 -2.19 22.90 2.36
N ILE A 241 -1.76 23.93 3.09
CA ILE A 241 -0.86 23.77 4.24
C ILE A 241 -1.49 22.87 5.30
N ILE A 242 -2.75 23.13 5.68
CA ILE A 242 -3.46 22.34 6.69
C ILE A 242 -3.55 20.88 6.24
N PHE A 243 -3.90 20.63 4.98
CA PHE A 243 -3.96 19.28 4.42
C PHE A 243 -2.61 18.56 4.50
N VAL A 244 -1.51 19.22 4.12
CA VAL A 244 -0.16 18.65 4.17
C VAL A 244 0.25 18.32 5.60
N ILE A 245 0.06 19.26 6.54
CA ILE A 245 0.39 19.06 7.95
C ILE A 245 -0.43 17.92 8.54
N ALA A 246 -1.75 17.92 8.33
CA ALA A 246 -2.64 16.89 8.85
C ALA A 246 -2.31 15.51 8.27
N SER A 247 -2.02 15.43 6.97
CA SER A 247 -1.72 14.16 6.32
C SER A 247 -0.34 13.62 6.71
N PHE A 248 0.68 14.48 6.79
CA PHE A 248 2.00 14.09 7.29
C PHE A 248 1.94 13.67 8.77
N SER A 249 1.21 14.42 9.60
CA SER A 249 0.95 14.06 11.00
C SER A 249 0.28 12.68 11.12
N ARG A 250 -0.69 12.38 10.25
CA ARG A 250 -1.35 11.06 10.22
C ARG A 250 -0.37 9.94 9.84
N ILE A 251 0.45 10.13 8.81
CA ILE A 251 1.47 9.13 8.40
C ILE A 251 2.47 8.90 9.54
N ALA A 252 2.98 9.98 10.14
CA ALA A 252 3.94 9.91 11.25
C ALA A 252 3.33 9.24 12.50
N ALA A 253 2.08 9.55 12.85
CA ALA A 253 1.38 8.94 13.96
C ALA A 253 1.13 7.44 13.73
N LEU A 254 0.75 7.05 12.51
CA LEU A 254 0.56 5.64 12.16
C LEU A 254 1.88 4.87 12.23
N HIS A 255 2.95 5.42 11.70
CA HIS A 255 4.26 4.78 11.76
C HIS A 255 4.73 4.65 13.22
N ARG A 256 4.76 5.76 13.97
CA ARG A 256 5.24 5.76 15.37
C ARG A 256 4.46 4.80 16.29
N ASN A 257 3.14 4.72 16.13
CA ASN A 257 2.30 3.96 17.05
C ASN A 257 2.09 2.50 16.63
N TYR A 258 2.40 2.13 15.38
CA TYR A 258 2.08 0.80 14.85
C TYR A 258 3.22 0.12 14.08
N SER A 259 4.40 0.73 13.90
CA SER A 259 5.56 0.05 13.27
C SER A 259 6.24 -0.96 14.19
N GLY A 260 6.03 -0.87 15.51
CA GLY A 260 6.77 -1.63 16.50
C GLY A 260 6.79 -3.14 16.25
N LEU A 261 5.64 -3.76 15.94
CA LEU A 261 5.64 -5.21 15.64
C LEU A 261 6.45 -5.53 14.39
N LEU A 262 6.32 -4.74 13.32
CA LEU A 262 7.10 -4.98 12.10
C LEU A 262 8.61 -4.94 12.38
N ASP A 263 9.06 -3.98 13.20
CA ASP A 263 10.46 -3.83 13.57
C ASP A 263 10.93 -4.94 14.53
N THR A 264 10.06 -5.34 15.46
CA THR A 264 10.25 -6.52 16.33
C THR A 264 10.52 -7.80 15.51
N TYR A 265 9.74 -8.07 14.47
CA TYR A 265 9.95 -9.26 13.63
C TYR A 265 11.21 -9.14 12.75
N LYS A 266 11.59 -7.94 12.28
CA LYS A 266 12.88 -7.73 11.59
C LYS A 266 14.06 -8.00 12.52
N ASP A 267 14.02 -7.47 13.73
CA ASP A 267 15.06 -7.67 14.73
C ASP A 267 15.16 -9.12 15.16
N PHE A 268 14.02 -9.79 15.31
CA PHE A 268 13.97 -11.24 15.55
C PHE A 268 14.67 -12.01 14.42
N ASN A 269 14.35 -11.71 13.16
CA ASN A 269 14.98 -12.34 12.00
C ASN A 269 16.51 -12.15 12.01
N ASN A 270 16.96 -10.92 12.23
CA ASN A 270 18.39 -10.58 12.24
C ASN A 270 19.13 -11.31 13.38
N LYS A 271 18.58 -11.27 14.60
CA LYS A 271 19.19 -11.90 15.78
C LYS A 271 19.24 -13.42 15.68
N ILE A 272 18.16 -14.06 15.21
CA ILE A 272 18.16 -15.53 15.05
C ILE A 272 19.09 -15.96 13.92
N SER A 273 19.15 -15.19 12.83
CA SER A 273 20.05 -15.48 11.71
C SER A 273 21.53 -15.33 12.09
N SER A 274 21.89 -14.41 13.00
CA SER A 274 23.28 -14.24 13.46
C SER A 274 23.64 -15.15 14.64
N ASP A 275 22.78 -15.24 15.65
CA ASP A 275 23.11 -15.79 16.98
C ASP A 275 22.34 -17.08 17.33
N GLY A 276 21.42 -17.51 16.46
CA GLY A 276 20.51 -18.63 16.72
C GLY A 276 21.21 -19.93 17.13
N ILE A 277 22.43 -20.13 16.63
CA ILE A 277 23.29 -21.29 16.95
C ILE A 277 23.69 -21.32 18.44
N LEU A 278 24.03 -20.16 19.01
CA LEU A 278 24.50 -20.06 20.40
C LEU A 278 23.33 -20.15 21.39
N MET A 279 22.19 -19.54 21.03
CA MET A 279 20.95 -19.58 21.80
C MET A 279 20.38 -21.00 21.92
N LEU A 280 20.38 -21.78 20.83
CA LEU A 280 19.89 -23.16 20.82
C LEU A 280 20.80 -24.12 21.56
N LYS A 281 22.12 -23.98 21.39
CA LYS A 281 23.11 -24.79 22.13
C LYS A 281 23.05 -24.57 23.64
N ALA A 282 22.65 -23.38 24.08
CA ALA A 282 22.46 -23.08 25.50
C ALA A 282 21.16 -23.64 26.09
N THR A 283 20.13 -23.89 25.27
CA THR A 283 18.79 -24.27 25.76
C THR A 283 18.51 -25.77 25.81
N LYS A 284 19.19 -26.61 25.02
CA LYS A 284 19.06 -28.08 25.11
C LYS A 284 20.37 -28.80 24.81
N ASN A 285 20.78 -29.72 25.71
CA ASN A 285 21.87 -30.69 25.55
C ASN A 285 21.51 -31.80 24.53
N SER A 286 20.91 -31.47 23.39
CA SER A 286 20.47 -32.43 22.38
C SER A 286 21.03 -32.08 21.01
N SER A 287 21.71 -33.05 20.40
CA SER A 287 22.29 -33.03 19.06
C SER A 287 21.26 -33.12 17.92
N GLU A 288 19.97 -32.99 18.20
CA GLU A 288 18.92 -32.92 17.17
C GLU A 288 18.68 -31.49 16.71
N MET A 289 18.45 -31.34 15.40
CA MET A 289 18.09 -30.09 14.73
C MET A 289 16.70 -29.62 15.19
N SER A 290 16.62 -29.03 16.37
CA SER A 290 15.35 -28.65 16.99
C SER A 290 14.70 -27.49 16.22
N SER A 291 13.41 -27.66 15.89
CA SER A 291 12.55 -26.59 15.39
C SER A 291 12.34 -25.53 16.47
N ILE A 292 12.37 -24.25 16.10
CA ILE A 292 12.12 -23.14 17.02
C ILE A 292 10.63 -22.83 17.00
N ARG A 293 9.95 -22.95 18.14
CA ARG A 293 8.56 -22.50 18.28
C ARG A 293 8.49 -21.08 18.82
N VAL A 294 7.93 -20.18 18.03
CA VAL A 294 7.63 -18.80 18.40
C VAL A 294 6.12 -18.68 18.60
N CYS A 295 5.71 -18.29 19.79
CA CYS A 295 4.32 -18.11 20.13
C CYS A 295 3.90 -16.65 20.04
N ILE A 296 2.67 -16.39 19.62
CA ILE A 296 2.08 -15.05 19.57
C ILE A 296 0.87 -15.01 20.51
N GLY A 297 0.82 -13.96 21.33
CA GLY A 297 -0.28 -13.68 22.26
C GLY A 297 -1.38 -12.81 21.66
N LYS A 298 -1.73 -11.73 22.37
CA LYS A 298 -2.94 -10.92 22.11
C LYS A 298 -2.90 -10.12 20.80
N GLU A 299 -1.70 -9.79 20.31
CA GLU A 299 -1.48 -9.03 19.07
C GLU A 299 -1.30 -9.91 17.82
N TRP A 300 -1.94 -11.08 17.77
CA TRP A 300 -1.89 -11.99 16.60
C TRP A 300 -2.32 -11.32 15.28
N HIS A 301 -3.24 -10.37 15.34
CA HIS A 301 -3.75 -9.63 14.19
C HIS A 301 -2.75 -8.61 13.61
N ARG A 302 -1.63 -8.37 14.31
CA ARG A 302 -0.52 -7.51 13.87
C ARG A 302 0.72 -8.29 13.43
N PHE A 303 0.62 -9.62 13.37
CA PHE A 303 1.66 -10.45 12.75
C PHE A 303 1.91 -9.96 11.31
N PRO A 304 3.14 -9.57 10.92
CA PRO A 304 3.38 -8.92 9.65
C PRO A 304 3.40 -9.89 8.46
N SER A 305 4.02 -11.07 8.63
CA SER A 305 3.97 -12.25 7.76
C SER A 305 5.18 -13.18 8.04
N SER A 306 5.06 -14.44 7.66
CA SER A 306 6.12 -15.45 7.58
C SER A 306 7.32 -15.04 6.71
N PHE A 307 7.20 -14.01 5.85
CA PHE A 307 8.35 -13.40 5.17
C PHE A 307 9.38 -12.81 6.14
N PHE A 308 8.96 -12.42 7.35
CA PHE A 308 9.84 -11.88 8.39
C PHE A 308 10.44 -12.95 9.30
N LEU A 309 10.13 -14.22 9.09
CA LEU A 309 10.78 -15.32 9.81
C LEU A 309 12.08 -15.71 9.10
N PRO A 310 13.11 -16.16 9.80
CA PRO A 310 14.33 -16.61 9.15
C PRO A 310 14.07 -17.83 8.26
N GLU A 311 14.95 -18.01 7.28
CA GLU A 311 14.98 -19.23 6.47
C GLU A 311 15.55 -20.38 7.30
N SER A 312 15.02 -21.59 7.11
CA SER A 312 15.53 -22.77 7.80
C SER A 312 16.94 -23.05 7.28
N GLY A 313 17.94 -22.81 8.13
CA GLY A 313 19.34 -22.99 7.81
C GLY A 313 19.87 -24.38 8.12
N LYS A 314 21.16 -24.60 7.88
CA LYS A 314 21.87 -25.82 8.31
C LYS A 314 22.03 -25.91 9.83
N ASP A 315 21.89 -24.78 10.52
CA ASP A 315 22.25 -24.65 11.93
C ASP A 315 21.07 -24.70 12.91
N PHE A 316 19.85 -24.48 12.42
CA PHE A 316 18.62 -24.63 13.21
C PHE A 316 17.46 -25.10 12.34
N GLY A 317 16.51 -25.81 12.96
CA GLY A 317 15.35 -26.37 12.28
C GLY A 317 14.34 -25.32 11.83
N GLU A 318 13.13 -25.78 11.50
CA GLU A 318 12.05 -24.89 11.08
C GLU A 318 11.64 -23.92 12.21
N VAL A 319 11.42 -22.64 11.88
CA VAL A 319 10.77 -21.69 12.78
C VAL A 319 9.27 -21.77 12.57
N GLU A 320 8.56 -22.23 13.60
CA GLU A 320 7.13 -22.44 13.62
C GLU A 320 6.45 -21.34 14.45
N ILE A 321 5.45 -20.68 13.88
CA ILE A 321 4.60 -19.74 14.61
C ILE A 321 3.38 -20.47 15.15
N ARG A 322 3.06 -20.26 16.43
CA ARG A 322 1.86 -20.79 17.09
C ARG A 322 1.17 -19.70 17.90
N PHE A 323 -0.11 -19.90 18.22
CA PHE A 323 -0.88 -18.98 19.05
C PHE A 323 -1.00 -19.54 20.46
N ILE A 324 -0.88 -18.69 21.46
CA ILE A 324 -1.32 -19.00 22.83
C ILE A 324 -2.74 -18.45 23.02
N ARG A 325 -3.49 -19.06 23.94
CA ARG A 325 -4.85 -18.63 24.21
C ARG A 325 -4.84 -17.25 24.87
N SER A 326 -5.59 -16.31 24.31
CA SER A 326 -5.77 -14.95 24.83
C SER A 326 -7.25 -14.69 25.16
N GLU A 327 -7.67 -13.45 25.44
CA GLU A 327 -9.09 -13.11 25.60
C GLU A 327 -9.89 -13.13 24.29
N PHE A 328 -9.23 -13.31 23.15
CA PHE A 328 -9.88 -13.45 21.86
C PHE A 328 -10.68 -14.76 21.77
N ARG A 329 -11.99 -14.66 21.47
CA ARG A 329 -12.95 -15.78 21.43
C ARG A 329 -13.53 -16.03 20.03
N ALA A 330 -12.68 -15.93 19.02
CA ALA A 330 -13.08 -16.12 17.63
C ALA A 330 -12.06 -16.99 16.86
N LEU A 331 -12.35 -17.25 15.59
CA LEU A 331 -11.53 -18.13 14.78
C LEU A 331 -10.18 -17.48 14.45
N LEU A 332 -9.09 -18.14 14.83
CA LEU A 332 -7.74 -17.76 14.42
C LEU A 332 -7.35 -18.40 13.07
N PRO A 333 -6.42 -17.80 12.32
CA PRO A 333 -5.81 -18.43 11.15
C PRO A 333 -5.22 -19.81 11.47
N ASP A 334 -5.27 -20.73 10.51
CA ASP A 334 -4.68 -22.07 10.62
C ASP A 334 -3.35 -22.15 9.91
N ILE A 335 -2.56 -23.18 10.18
CA ILE A 335 -1.37 -23.47 9.39
C ILE A 335 -1.79 -24.37 8.21
N PHE A 336 -1.24 -24.12 7.01
CA PHE A 336 -1.44 -25.04 5.90
C PHE A 336 -0.90 -26.45 6.24
N LEU A 337 -1.68 -27.48 5.94
CA LEU A 337 -1.28 -28.88 6.18
C LEU A 337 -0.07 -29.26 5.29
N LYS A 338 0.90 -29.99 5.85
CA LYS A 338 2.09 -30.44 5.10
C LYS A 338 1.69 -31.35 3.93
N GLY A 339 2.37 -31.23 2.80
CA GLY A 339 2.14 -32.02 1.59
C GLY A 339 3.33 -31.94 0.63
N SER A 340 3.40 -32.87 -0.32
CA SER A 340 4.51 -32.97 -1.27
C SER A 340 4.46 -31.89 -2.36
N THR A 341 3.25 -31.64 -2.87
CA THR A 341 2.94 -30.68 -3.92
C THR A 341 2.01 -29.59 -3.43
N LEU A 342 2.08 -28.41 -4.05
CA LEU A 342 1.20 -27.29 -3.71
C LEU A 342 -0.28 -27.66 -3.88
N THR A 343 -0.62 -28.39 -4.95
CA THR A 343 -1.98 -28.87 -5.21
C THR A 343 -2.48 -29.88 -4.18
N GLU A 344 -1.59 -30.68 -3.59
CA GLU A 344 -1.96 -31.55 -2.48
C GLU A 344 -2.26 -30.72 -1.23
N ILE A 345 -1.39 -29.76 -0.90
CA ILE A 345 -1.55 -28.88 0.27
C ILE A 345 -2.87 -28.10 0.20
N THR A 346 -3.14 -27.44 -0.92
CA THR A 346 -4.33 -26.58 -1.08
C THR A 346 -5.64 -27.34 -1.20
N ARG A 347 -5.61 -28.68 -1.34
CA ARG A 347 -6.81 -29.54 -1.40
C ARG A 347 -7.09 -30.27 -0.09
N LYS A 348 -6.16 -30.24 0.87
CA LYS A 348 -6.42 -30.85 2.18
C LYS A 348 -7.44 -30.01 2.95
N ILE A 349 -8.43 -30.69 3.50
CA ILE A 349 -9.47 -30.07 4.33
C ILE A 349 -8.93 -29.96 5.76
N PRO A 350 -8.78 -28.74 6.32
CA PRO A 350 -8.37 -28.57 7.70
C PRO A 350 -9.46 -29.09 8.65
N ILE A 351 -9.04 -29.75 9.72
CA ILE A 351 -9.98 -30.29 10.69
C ILE A 351 -10.55 -29.13 11.51
N HIS A 352 -11.85 -29.21 11.84
CA HIS A 352 -12.55 -28.30 12.74
C HIS A 352 -12.78 -26.85 12.26
N GLN A 353 -12.27 -26.40 11.10
CA GLN A 353 -12.60 -25.07 10.55
C GLN A 353 -14.11 -24.83 10.39
N ASN A 354 -14.59 -23.67 10.83
CA ASN A 354 -16.01 -23.28 10.76
C ASN A 354 -16.19 -21.90 10.11
N ASP A 355 -17.34 -21.66 9.49
CA ASP A 355 -17.76 -20.40 8.87
C ASP A 355 -18.54 -19.46 9.81
N GLU A 356 -18.76 -19.89 11.06
CA GLU A 356 -19.47 -19.12 12.09
C GLU A 356 -18.54 -18.29 12.99
N ASN A 357 -17.24 -18.21 12.64
CA ASN A 357 -16.21 -17.53 13.43
C ASN A 357 -16.12 -17.99 14.91
N ARG A 358 -16.46 -19.25 15.19
CA ARG A 358 -16.41 -19.83 16.53
C ARG A 358 -14.97 -20.16 16.93
N GLU A 359 -14.61 -19.86 18.18
CA GLU A 359 -13.32 -20.21 18.80
C GLU A 359 -13.04 -21.71 18.67
N GLN A 360 -11.77 -22.05 18.42
CA GLN A 360 -11.28 -23.42 18.35
C GLN A 360 -10.10 -23.59 19.29
N LEU A 361 -10.26 -24.39 20.32
CA LEU A 361 -9.26 -24.53 21.38
C LEU A 361 -8.01 -25.28 20.89
N GLU A 362 -8.14 -26.10 19.86
CA GLU A 362 -7.06 -26.87 19.24
C GLU A 362 -6.05 -26.00 18.49
N ARG A 363 -6.39 -24.73 18.20
CA ARG A 363 -5.48 -23.76 17.57
C ARG A 363 -4.41 -23.25 18.51
N TYR A 364 -4.66 -23.36 19.81
CA TYR A 364 -3.75 -22.86 20.84
C TYR A 364 -2.76 -23.93 21.27
N VAL A 365 -1.55 -23.50 21.60
CA VAL A 365 -0.54 -24.35 22.25
C VAL A 365 -0.33 -23.91 23.70
N PRO A 366 0.05 -24.83 24.60
CA PRO A 366 0.43 -24.47 25.96
C PRO A 366 1.71 -23.63 25.95
N LEU A 367 1.79 -22.66 26.87
CA LEU A 367 2.89 -21.69 26.97
C LEU A 367 4.25 -22.38 27.16
N GLU A 368 4.27 -23.50 27.88
CA GLU A 368 5.47 -24.29 28.20
C GLU A 368 6.10 -24.92 26.95
N SER A 369 5.34 -25.01 25.85
CA SER A 369 5.84 -25.55 24.58
C SER A 369 6.57 -24.49 23.74
N CYS A 370 6.46 -23.21 24.08
CA CYS A 370 7.03 -22.09 23.33
C CYS A 370 8.52 -21.92 23.68
N ASN A 371 9.36 -21.68 22.66
CA ASN A 371 10.75 -21.25 22.87
C ASN A 371 10.87 -19.73 22.99
N PHE A 372 10.02 -19.01 22.26
CA PHE A 372 9.90 -17.56 22.26
C PHE A 372 8.42 -17.20 22.35
N LEU A 373 8.10 -16.08 22.97
CA LEU A 373 6.76 -15.48 22.95
C LEU A 373 6.88 -14.01 22.57
N ILE A 374 6.05 -13.59 21.63
CA ILE A 374 5.88 -12.20 21.22
C ILE A 374 4.50 -11.76 21.70
N ASP A 375 4.47 -10.78 22.60
CA ASP A 375 3.23 -10.25 23.16
C ASP A 375 3.35 -8.77 23.54
N LEU A 376 2.22 -8.09 23.71
CA LEU A 376 2.15 -6.68 24.08
C LEU A 376 2.23 -6.49 25.61
N VAL A 377 3.16 -5.63 26.04
CA VAL A 377 3.37 -5.25 27.45
C VAL A 377 2.62 -3.96 27.77
N GLY A 378 2.18 -3.80 29.03
CA GLY A 378 1.58 -2.56 29.53
C GLY A 378 0.05 -2.49 29.45
N MET A 379 -0.60 -3.60 29.09
CA MET A 379 -2.06 -3.77 29.18
C MET A 379 -2.47 -4.21 30.60
N GLU A 380 -3.72 -3.93 30.99
CA GLU A 380 -4.29 -4.49 32.22
C GLU A 380 -4.30 -6.02 32.14
N PRO A 381 -3.70 -6.73 33.10
CA PRO A 381 -3.57 -8.18 33.05
C PRO A 381 -4.90 -8.87 33.33
N THR A 382 -5.22 -9.90 32.55
CA THR A 382 -6.33 -10.83 32.82
C THR A 382 -5.82 -12.24 33.14
N GLU A 383 -6.72 -13.17 33.45
CA GLU A 383 -6.35 -14.59 33.64
C GLU A 383 -5.68 -15.19 32.40
N LEU A 384 -6.13 -14.83 31.20
CA LEU A 384 -5.64 -15.40 29.94
C LEU A 384 -4.66 -14.47 29.20
N GLU A 385 -4.53 -13.22 29.63
CA GLU A 385 -3.55 -12.26 29.13
C GLU A 385 -2.75 -11.63 30.28
N PRO A 386 -2.05 -12.43 31.10
CA PRO A 386 -1.21 -11.91 32.15
C PRO A 386 -0.04 -11.11 31.58
N ASP A 387 0.63 -10.35 32.46
CA ASP A 387 1.87 -9.68 32.10
C ASP A 387 3.02 -10.69 32.02
N TYR A 388 3.18 -11.31 30.85
CA TYR A 388 4.21 -12.32 30.62
C TYR A 388 5.62 -11.81 30.89
N SER A 389 5.87 -10.48 30.78
CA SER A 389 7.20 -9.90 31.03
C SER A 389 7.70 -10.13 32.46
N LYS A 390 6.79 -10.37 33.41
CA LYS A 390 7.09 -10.68 34.82
C LYS A 390 7.27 -12.18 35.08
N MET A 391 7.00 -13.05 34.11
CA MET A 391 7.13 -14.50 34.24
C MET A 391 8.57 -14.90 33.85
N VAL A 392 9.41 -15.20 34.85
CA VAL A 392 10.88 -15.31 34.79
C VAL A 392 11.40 -16.57 34.03
N SER A 393 10.59 -17.26 33.21
CA SER A 393 11.04 -18.47 32.51
C SER A 393 10.87 -18.40 30.99
N LYS A 394 12.02 -18.29 30.30
CA LYS A 394 12.26 -18.71 28.90
C LYS A 394 11.52 -17.97 27.78
N ILE A 395 11.29 -16.67 27.91
CA ILE A 395 10.69 -15.88 26.84
C ILE A 395 11.54 -14.63 26.60
N PHE A 396 12.14 -14.51 25.41
CA PHE A 396 12.74 -13.25 24.99
C PHE A 396 11.63 -12.28 24.60
N PHE A 397 11.44 -11.28 25.44
CA PHE A 397 10.57 -10.15 25.17
C PHE A 397 11.29 -9.19 24.20
N LEU A 398 10.67 -8.94 23.06
CA LEU A 398 11.04 -7.82 22.21
C LEU A 398 10.12 -6.66 22.64
N ASN A 399 10.63 -5.82 23.54
CA ASN A 399 9.95 -4.60 23.95
C ASN A 399 9.86 -3.66 22.74
N ASN A 400 8.66 -3.12 22.49
CA ASN A 400 8.47 -1.93 21.69
C ASN A 400 8.45 -0.69 22.57
#